data_AF-A0A196NHW8-F1
#
_entry.id   AF-A0A196NHW8-F1
#
_cell.length_a   1.000
_cell.length_b   1.000
_cell.length_c   1.000
_cell.angle_alpha   90.00
_cell.angle_beta   90.00
_cell.angle_gamma   90.00
#
_symmetry.space_group_name_H-M   'P 1'
#
loop_
_entity.id
_entity.type
_entity.pdbx_description
1 polymer ?
#
loop_
_entity_poly.entity_id
_entity_poly.type
_entity_poly.pdbx_seq_one_letter_code
_entity_poly.pdbx_strand_id
1 'polypeptide(L)'
;MIPLILGLLLAAPFSEIAHSVRIDHPAGPVHTDYRAQIDIRHQQLGVAAPGGRASTLRCRWQADLVVDRQARHAAGTLQRELRQEAVASGSRPGWCTANRAAITKDVASATKDMRGAVEALAARDAEMLRAELDQIGRVNT
;
A
#
# COMPACT_ATOMS: atom_id res chain seq x y z
N MET A 1 28.46 -34.16 16.15
CA MET A 1 27.22 -33.94 15.37
C MET A 1 26.89 -32.46 15.46
N ILE A 2 27.13 -31.70 14.38
CA ILE A 2 26.93 -30.24 14.34
C ILE A 2 25.47 -30.02 13.93
N PRO A 3 24.61 -29.37 14.74
CA PRO A 3 23.26 -29.08 14.30
C PRO A 3 23.33 -27.90 13.32
N LEU A 4 22.96 -28.17 12.08
CA LEU A 4 22.77 -27.16 11.05
C LEU A 4 21.48 -26.40 11.38
N ILE A 5 21.61 -25.20 11.94
CA ILE A 5 20.46 -24.32 12.15
C ILE A 5 20.12 -23.71 10.79
N LEU A 6 19.09 -24.26 10.15
CA LEU A 6 18.53 -23.75 8.91
C LEU A 6 17.81 -22.43 9.23
N GLY A 7 18.46 -21.30 8.95
CA GLY A 7 17.88 -19.98 9.08
C GLY A 7 16.65 -19.83 8.18
N LEU A 8 15.49 -19.65 8.80
CA LEU A 8 14.24 -19.35 8.11
C LEU A 8 14.37 -17.95 7.50
N LEU A 9 14.55 -17.85 6.19
CA LEU A 9 14.40 -16.60 5.45
C LEU A 9 12.93 -16.19 5.53
N LEU A 10 12.61 -15.20 6.35
CA LEU A 10 11.31 -14.52 6.27
C LEU A 10 11.28 -13.79 4.93
N ALA A 11 10.60 -14.38 3.94
CA ALA A 11 10.18 -13.65 2.76
C ALA A 11 9.24 -12.54 3.24
N ALA A 12 9.69 -11.28 3.16
CA ALA A 12 8.80 -10.13 3.30
C ALA A 12 7.64 -10.30 2.29
N PRO A 13 6.41 -9.84 2.60
CA PRO A 13 5.34 -9.87 1.61
C PRO A 13 5.82 -9.08 0.40
N PHE A 14 6.17 -9.79 -0.68
CA PHE A 14 6.58 -9.17 -1.92
C PHE A 14 5.35 -8.45 -2.47
N SER A 15 5.28 -7.14 -2.28
CA SER A 15 4.39 -6.30 -3.06
C SER A 15 4.91 -6.31 -4.50
N GLU A 16 4.16 -7.01 -5.35
CA GLU A 16 4.43 -7.09 -6.78
C GLU A 16 4.43 -5.68 -7.38
N ILE A 17 5.19 -5.50 -8.47
CA ILE A 17 5.14 -4.25 -9.22
C ILE A 17 3.73 -4.13 -9.80
N ALA A 18 2.98 -3.15 -9.31
CA ALA A 18 1.61 -2.90 -9.73
C ALA A 18 1.56 -2.06 -11.01
N HIS A 19 2.53 -1.16 -11.20
CA HIS A 19 2.64 -0.32 -12.38
C HIS A 19 4.11 0.07 -12.62
N SER A 20 4.54 0.09 -13.88
CA SER A 20 5.84 0.62 -14.27
C SER A 20 5.69 1.59 -15.42
N VAL A 21 6.49 2.65 -15.41
CA VAL A 21 6.52 3.65 -16.47
C VAL A 21 7.96 4.04 -16.76
N ARG A 22 8.25 4.30 -18.03
CA ARG A 22 9.48 4.97 -18.46
C ARG A 22 9.16 6.42 -18.78
N ILE A 23 9.92 7.33 -18.19
CA ILE A 23 9.83 8.77 -18.46
C ILE A 23 11.10 9.16 -19.22
N ASP A 24 10.93 9.65 -20.43
CA ASP A 24 12.03 10.26 -21.17
C ASP A 24 12.25 11.69 -20.64
N HIS A 25 13.47 11.98 -20.21
CA HIS A 25 13.87 13.25 -19.60
C HIS A 25 15.19 13.74 -20.26
N PRO A 26 15.42 15.05 -20.43
CA PRO A 26 16.63 15.56 -21.10
C PRO A 26 17.95 15.07 -20.48
N ALA A 27 17.98 14.89 -19.15
CA ALA A 27 19.13 14.34 -18.44
C ALA A 27 19.28 12.80 -18.57
N GLY A 28 18.46 12.14 -19.39
CA GLY A 28 18.45 10.69 -19.57
C GLY A 28 17.16 10.03 -19.09
N PRO A 29 16.89 8.79 -19.53
CA PRO A 29 15.64 8.10 -19.22
C PRO A 29 15.52 7.70 -17.75
N VAL A 30 14.27 7.66 -17.27
CA VAL A 30 13.94 7.29 -15.90
C VAL A 30 12.98 6.12 -15.90
N HIS A 31 13.37 5.05 -15.20
CA HIS A 31 12.54 3.88 -14.99
C HIS A 31 11.87 3.95 -13.62
N THR A 32 10.54 4.02 -13.59
CA THR A 32 9.78 4.16 -12.36
C THR A 32 8.92 2.93 -12.13
N ASP A 33 9.11 2.29 -10.98
CA ASP A 33 8.29 1.19 -10.50
C ASP A 33 7.42 1.64 -9.33
N TYR A 34 6.15 1.26 -9.37
CA TYR A 34 5.17 1.48 -8.30
C TYR A 34 4.74 0.13 -7.73
N ARG A 35 4.96 -0.07 -6.44
CA ARG A 35 4.54 -1.28 -5.69
C ARG A 35 3.39 -0.92 -4.78
N ALA A 36 2.28 -1.63 -4.91
CA ALA A 36 1.05 -1.31 -4.18
C ALA A 36 0.79 -2.32 -3.06
N GLN A 37 0.38 -1.82 -1.91
CA GLN A 37 -0.06 -2.61 -0.77
C GLN A 37 -1.31 -1.98 -0.14
N ILE A 38 -2.12 -2.83 0.50
CA ILE A 38 -3.32 -2.38 1.23
C ILE A 38 -3.03 -2.43 2.73
N ASP A 39 -3.13 -1.27 3.37
CA ASP A 39 -3.04 -1.11 4.81
C ASP A 39 -4.45 -1.12 5.42
N ILE A 40 -4.68 -1.89 6.49
CA ILE A 40 -6.01 -2.10 7.08
C ILE A 40 -6.06 -1.57 8.51
N ARG A 41 -6.79 -0.48 8.69
CA ARG A 41 -7.08 0.10 10.02
C ARG A 41 -8.36 -0.47 10.58
N HIS A 42 -8.35 -0.84 11.86
CA HIS A 42 -9.50 -1.36 12.57
C HIS A 42 -9.89 -0.43 13.71
N GLN A 43 -11.20 -0.27 13.93
CA GLN A 43 -11.73 0.53 15.02
C GLN A 43 -12.84 -0.24 15.75
N GLN A 44 -12.62 -0.52 17.03
CA GLN A 44 -13.63 -1.11 17.90
C GLN A 44 -14.62 -0.03 18.35
N LEU A 45 -15.90 -0.22 18.06
CA LEU A 45 -16.97 0.68 18.48
C LEU A 45 -18.05 -0.08 19.25
N GLY A 46 -18.79 0.67 20.08
CA GLY A 46 -19.90 0.14 20.87
C GLY A 46 -19.45 -0.67 22.08
N VAL A 47 -20.41 -1.31 22.72
CA VAL A 47 -20.18 -2.09 23.95
C VAL A 47 -20.68 -3.51 23.79
N ALA A 48 -19.93 -4.46 24.36
CA ALA A 48 -20.39 -5.83 24.49
C ALA A 48 -21.55 -5.85 25.50
N ALA A 49 -22.66 -6.49 25.12
CA ALA A 49 -23.78 -6.69 26.03
C ALA A 49 -23.69 -8.09 26.70
N PRO A 50 -24.16 -8.23 27.95
CA PRO A 50 -24.37 -9.54 28.57
C PRO A 50 -25.34 -10.41 27.75
N GLY A 51 -25.28 -11.73 27.97
CA GLY A 51 -26.19 -12.68 27.33
C GLY A 51 -27.66 -12.28 27.46
N GLY A 52 -28.43 -12.43 26.38
CA GLY A 52 -29.86 -12.07 26.31
C GLY A 52 -30.14 -10.59 26.02
N ARG A 53 -29.11 -9.73 25.89
CA ARG A 53 -29.26 -8.33 25.47
C ARG A 53 -28.62 -8.09 24.10
N ALA A 54 -29.18 -7.14 23.34
CA ALA A 54 -28.62 -6.73 22.07
C ALA A 54 -27.26 -6.02 22.28
N SER A 55 -26.22 -6.52 21.63
CA SER A 55 -24.89 -5.89 21.62
C SER A 55 -24.81 -4.82 20.54
N THR A 56 -24.22 -3.67 20.87
CA THR A 56 -23.89 -2.63 19.87
C THR A 56 -22.45 -2.76 19.37
N LEU A 57 -21.69 -3.71 19.94
CA LEU A 57 -20.30 -3.94 19.62
C LEU A 57 -20.13 -4.25 18.13
N ARG A 58 -19.26 -3.48 17.47
CA ARG A 58 -18.88 -3.69 16.08
C ARG A 58 -17.44 -3.31 15.84
N CYS A 59 -16.83 -4.01 14.90
CA CYS A 59 -15.57 -3.60 14.31
C CYS A 59 -15.86 -2.81 13.04
N ARG A 60 -15.37 -1.58 12.96
CA ARG A 60 -15.23 -0.88 11.67
C ARG A 60 -13.83 -1.14 11.13
N TRP A 61 -13.73 -1.17 9.82
CA TRP A 61 -12.44 -1.25 9.15
C TRP A 61 -12.39 -0.25 7.99
N GLN A 62 -11.17 0.19 7.71
CA GLN A 62 -10.84 1.03 6.56
C GLN A 62 -9.57 0.46 5.92
N ALA A 63 -9.58 0.39 4.60
CA ALA A 63 -8.43 0.05 3.78
C ALA A 63 -7.87 1.32 3.15
N ASP A 64 -6.56 1.52 3.27
CA ASP A 64 -5.82 2.56 2.58
C ASP A 64 -4.92 1.91 1.52
N LEU A 65 -4.77 2.59 0.39
CA LEU A 65 -3.80 2.21 -0.64
C LEU A 65 -2.48 2.92 -0.35
N VAL A 66 -1.42 2.13 -0.18
CA VAL A 66 -0.05 2.62 -0.04
C VAL A 66 0.72 2.18 -1.28
N VAL A 67 1.39 3.12 -1.93
CA VAL A 67 2.19 2.88 -3.13
C VAL A 67 3.61 3.37 -2.92
N ASP A 68 4.55 2.44 -2.95
CA ASP A 68 5.97 2.73 -2.91
C ASP A 68 6.50 2.94 -4.33
N ARG A 69 6.99 4.16 -4.60
CA ARG A 69 7.61 4.53 -5.87
C ARG A 69 9.13 4.40 -5.78
N GLN A 70 9.73 3.77 -6.79
CA GLN A 70 11.17 3.79 -7.03
C GLN A 70 11.44 4.28 -8.46
N ALA A 71 12.02 5.47 -8.60
CA ALA A 71 12.44 6.03 -9.89
C ALA A 71 13.97 5.95 -10.02
N ARG A 72 14.46 5.19 -10.99
CA ARG A 72 15.88 4.97 -11.27
C ARG A 72 16.32 5.82 -12.45
N HIS A 73 17.33 6.65 -12.22
CA HIS A 73 17.99 7.51 -13.21
C HIS A 73 19.50 7.28 -13.17
N ALA A 74 20.24 7.73 -14.19
CA ALA A 74 21.69 7.59 -14.22
C ALA A 74 22.40 8.27 -13.04
N ALA A 75 21.83 9.36 -12.51
CA ALA A 75 22.36 10.10 -11.37
C ALA A 75 22.01 9.49 -10.00
N GLY A 76 21.10 8.52 -9.93
CA GLY A 76 20.66 7.94 -8.66
C GLY A 76 19.24 7.40 -8.68
N THR A 77 18.75 7.01 -7.49
CA THR A 77 17.39 6.51 -7.30
C THR A 77 16.60 7.43 -6.38
N LEU A 78 15.40 7.82 -6.79
CA LEU A 78 14.43 8.56 -5.99
C LEU A 78 13.35 7.61 -5.47
N GLN A 79 13.07 7.68 -4.18
CA GLN A 79 12.06 6.85 -3.53
C GLN A 79 11.03 7.70 -2.83
N ARG A 80 9.76 7.28 -2.88
CA ARG A 80 8.66 7.98 -2.20
C ARG A 80 7.52 7.02 -1.89
N GLU A 81 6.97 7.14 -0.69
CA GLU A 81 5.68 6.53 -0.34
C GLU A 81 4.54 7.48 -0.72
N LEU A 82 3.53 6.95 -1.40
CA LEU A 82 2.29 7.63 -1.75
C LEU A 82 1.14 6.95 -1.01
N ARG A 83 0.21 7.72 -0.46
CA ARG A 83 -0.94 7.18 0.27
C ARG A 83 -2.24 7.75 -0.27
N GLN A 84 -3.20 6.86 -0.49
CA GLN A 84 -4.59 7.22 -0.72
C GLN A 84 -5.45 6.56 0.36
N GLU A 85 -6.02 7.38 1.24
CA GLU A 85 -6.82 6.89 2.35
C GLU A 85 -8.22 6.46 1.92
N ALA A 86 -8.80 5.54 2.68
CA ALA A 86 -10.21 5.15 2.58
C ALA A 86 -10.62 4.64 1.20
N VAL A 87 -9.74 3.89 0.52
CA VAL A 87 -10.07 3.25 -0.77
C VAL A 87 -11.17 2.19 -0.63
N ALA A 88 -11.34 1.62 0.56
CA ALA A 88 -12.51 0.84 0.93
C ALA A 88 -12.78 0.95 2.43
N SER A 89 -14.02 0.69 2.85
CA SER A 89 -14.37 0.61 4.27
C SER A 89 -15.55 -0.31 4.49
N GLY A 90 -15.72 -0.75 5.74
CA GLY A 90 -16.85 -1.59 6.12
C GLY A 90 -16.97 -1.77 7.62
N SER A 91 -17.91 -2.63 8.02
CA SER A 91 -18.11 -2.96 9.42
C SER A 91 -18.68 -4.36 9.59
N ARG A 92 -18.30 -5.01 10.70
CA ARG A 92 -18.83 -6.30 11.14
C ARG A 92 -19.27 -6.23 12.60
N PRO A 93 -20.35 -6.93 12.99
CA PRO A 93 -20.72 -7.06 14.39
C PRO A 93 -19.65 -7.83 15.17
N GLY A 94 -19.48 -7.48 16.45
CA GLY A 94 -18.55 -8.14 17.37
C GLY A 94 -17.16 -7.48 17.47
N TRP A 95 -16.23 -8.22 18.08
CA TRP A 95 -14.87 -7.76 18.33
C TRP A 95 -14.03 -7.72 17.05
N CYS A 96 -13.15 -6.73 16.92
CA CYS A 96 -12.20 -6.66 15.81
C CYS A 96 -11.25 -7.86 15.79
N THR A 97 -10.79 -8.32 16.95
CA THR A 97 -9.90 -9.48 17.08
C THR A 97 -10.53 -10.76 16.51
N ALA A 98 -11.82 -10.98 16.77
CA ALA A 98 -12.56 -12.13 16.26
C ALA A 98 -12.84 -12.04 14.75
N ASN A 99 -12.95 -10.82 14.22
CA ASN A 99 -13.30 -10.58 12.82
C ASN A 99 -12.11 -10.45 11.86
N ARG A 100 -10.85 -10.44 12.34
CA ARG A 100 -9.66 -10.15 11.50
C ARG A 100 -9.63 -10.94 10.19
N ALA A 101 -9.75 -12.26 10.26
CA ALA A 101 -9.68 -13.12 9.07
C ALA A 101 -10.86 -12.88 8.10
N ALA A 102 -12.04 -12.54 8.62
CA ALA A 102 -13.20 -12.21 7.79
C ALA A 102 -13.04 -10.83 7.14
N ILE A 103 -12.50 -9.85 7.88
CA ILE A 103 -12.20 -8.51 7.38
C ILE A 103 -11.11 -8.57 6.29
N THR A 104 -10.08 -9.41 6.45
CA THR A 104 -9.08 -9.62 5.38
C THR A 104 -9.73 -10.08 4.07
N LYS A 105 -10.74 -10.95 4.14
CA LYS A 105 -11.49 -11.40 2.96
C LYS A 105 -12.37 -10.29 2.37
N ASP A 106 -13.03 -9.51 3.23
CA ASP A 106 -13.84 -8.36 2.79
C ASP A 106 -12.97 -7.32 2.07
N VAL A 107 -11.81 -7.00 2.65
CA VAL A 107 -10.84 -6.08 2.05
C VAL A 107 -10.36 -6.62 0.72
N ALA A 108 -9.91 -7.88 0.66
CA ALA A 108 -9.46 -8.50 -0.59
C ALA A 108 -10.54 -8.49 -1.68
N SER A 109 -11.82 -8.67 -1.31
CA SER A 109 -12.93 -8.56 -2.25
C SER A 109 -13.17 -7.12 -2.70
N ALA A 110 -13.12 -6.16 -1.78
CA ALA A 110 -13.36 -4.75 -2.06
C ALA A 110 -12.23 -4.11 -2.88
N THR A 111 -10.99 -4.61 -2.73
CA THR A 111 -9.79 -4.10 -3.40
C THR A 111 -9.33 -4.99 -4.56
N LYS A 112 -10.18 -5.90 -5.05
CA LYS A 112 -9.81 -6.88 -6.10
C LYS A 112 -9.36 -6.22 -7.41
N ASP A 113 -9.87 -5.03 -7.72
CA ASP A 113 -9.52 -4.27 -8.92
C ASP A 113 -9.06 -2.85 -8.58
N MET A 114 -7.88 -2.74 -7.96
CA MET A 114 -7.27 -1.45 -7.62
C MET A 114 -6.31 -0.92 -8.68
N ARG A 115 -6.21 -1.57 -9.85
CA ARG A 115 -5.27 -1.17 -10.90
C ARG A 115 -5.48 0.28 -11.33
N GLY A 116 -6.73 0.67 -11.61
CA GLY A 116 -7.06 2.04 -11.98
C GLY A 116 -6.75 3.07 -10.89
N ALA A 117 -6.86 2.70 -9.61
CA ALA A 117 -6.50 3.58 -8.49
C ALA A 117 -4.98 3.79 -8.40
N VAL A 118 -4.20 2.73 -8.59
CA VAL A 118 -2.73 2.80 -8.64
C VAL A 118 -2.27 3.64 -9.83
N GLU A 119 -2.83 3.41 -11.02
CA GLU A 119 -2.53 4.19 -12.23
C GLU A 119 -2.87 5.67 -12.06
N ALA A 120 -4.04 5.99 -11.47
CA ALA A 120 -4.42 7.36 -11.19
C ALA A 120 -3.50 8.04 -10.16
N LEU A 121 -3.04 7.31 -9.15
CA LEU A 121 -2.09 7.82 -8.16
C LEU A 121 -0.70 8.05 -8.79
N ALA A 122 -0.23 7.10 -9.61
CA ALA A 122 1.02 7.20 -10.35
C ALA A 122 1.00 8.37 -11.36
N ALA A 123 -0.12 8.58 -12.06
CA ALA A 123 -0.27 9.69 -13.00
C ALA A 123 -0.16 11.06 -12.30
N ARG A 124 -0.81 11.23 -11.13
CA ARG A 124 -0.68 12.45 -10.31
C ARG A 124 0.74 12.66 -9.80
N ASP A 125 1.41 11.59 -9.39
CA ASP A 125 2.79 11.68 -8.90
C ASP A 125 3.81 11.99 -10.02
N ALA A 126 3.56 11.54 -11.26
CA ALA A 126 4.46 11.75 -12.39
C ALA A 126 4.72 13.24 -12.70
N GLU A 127 3.79 14.14 -12.40
CA GLU A 127 4.02 15.59 -12.54
C GLU A 127 5.07 16.09 -11.55
N MET A 128 4.98 15.66 -10.29
CA MET A 128 5.96 16.03 -9.26
C MET A 128 7.31 15.37 -9.51
N LEU A 129 7.33 14.10 -9.93
CA LEU A 129 8.57 13.40 -10.27
C LEU A 129 9.34 14.12 -11.39
N ARG A 130 8.66 14.66 -12.40
CA ARG A 130 9.34 15.45 -13.45
C ARG A 130 10.05 16.68 -12.88
N ALA A 131 9.41 17.39 -11.94
CA ALA A 131 10.03 18.53 -11.28
C ALA A 131 11.24 18.14 -10.40
N GLU A 132 11.16 17.00 -9.70
CA GLU A 132 12.29 16.44 -8.94
C GLU A 132 13.47 16.09 -9.87
N LEU A 133 13.19 15.53 -11.05
CA LEU A 133 14.20 15.17 -12.04
C LEU A 133 14.86 16.41 -12.67
N ASP A 134 14.11 17.47 -12.95
CA ASP A 134 14.65 18.74 -13.43
C ASP A 134 15.67 19.32 -12.44
N GLN A 135 15.40 19.20 -11.13
CA GLN A 135 16.31 19.69 -10.10
C GLN A 135 17.64 18.91 -10.09
N ILE A 136 17.58 17.59 -10.22
CA ILE A 136 18.78 16.73 -10.25
C ILE A 136 19.57 16.93 -11.55
N GLY A 137 18.87 17.10 -12.67
CA GLY A 137 19.49 17.38 -13.96
C GLY A 137 20.32 18.66 -13.96
N ARG A 138 19.84 19.71 -13.28
CA ARG A 138 20.57 20.99 -13.14
C ARG A 138 21.81 20.92 -12.25
N VAL A 139 21.83 20.04 -11.25
CA VAL A 139 22.99 19.90 -10.34
C VAL A 139 24.14 19.15 -11.02
N ASN A 140 23.85 18.36 -12.05
CA ASN A 140 24.83 17.51 -12.73
C ASN A 140 25.34 18.06 -14.07
N THR A 141 24.93 19.27 -14.45
CA THR A 141 25.45 20.04 -15.59
C THR A 141 26.27 21.23 -15.10
#